data_AF-A0A1X7JNW9-F1
#
_entry.id   AF-A0A1X7JNW9-F1
#
_cell.length_a   1.000
_cell.length_b   1.000
_cell.length_c   1.000
_cell.angle_alpha   90.00
_cell.angle_beta   90.00
_cell.angle_gamma   90.00
#
_symmetry.space_group_name_H-M   'P 1'
#
loop_
_entity.id
_entity.type
_entity.pdbx_description
1 polymer ?
#
loop_
_entity_poly.entity_id
_entity_poly.type
_entity_poly.pdbx_seq_one_letter_code
_entity_poly.pdbx_strand_id
1 'polypeptide(L)'
;MNTRRGKAEEFFSKAGKKIDDLFSEISKSDISEKLELKERLRELKRNKESLEKDFNDFTEDNKEVFRDIADSFEESFEDIKDIFRKKKNQNG
;
A
#
# COMPACT_ATOMS: atom_id res chain seq x y z
N MET A 1 10.79 26.48 6.72
CA MET A 1 10.68 25.73 5.46
C MET A 1 10.89 24.25 5.76
N ASN A 2 9.86 23.40 5.62
CA ASN A 2 9.97 21.93 5.77
C ASN A 2 8.68 21.19 5.30
N THR A 3 8.00 21.67 4.26
CA THR A 3 6.64 21.22 3.91
C THR A 3 6.58 19.95 3.04
N ARG A 4 7.70 19.44 2.52
CA ARG A 4 7.72 18.35 1.52
C ARG A 4 8.14 17.00 2.08
N ARG A 5 9.16 16.97 2.96
CA ARG A 5 9.52 15.77 3.72
C ARG A 5 8.30 15.25 4.50
N GLY A 6 7.55 16.16 5.11
CA GLY A 6 6.30 15.82 5.81
C GLY A 6 5.20 15.22 4.93
N LYS A 7 5.11 15.54 3.63
CA LYS A 7 4.07 14.97 2.74
C LYS A 7 4.34 13.52 2.38
N ALA A 8 5.60 13.16 2.16
CA ALA A 8 5.98 11.78 1.88
C ALA A 8 5.91 10.93 3.14
N GLU A 9 6.37 11.44 4.28
CA GLU A 9 6.18 10.79 5.59
C GLU A 9 4.69 10.55 5.89
N GLU A 10 3.83 11.53 5.59
CA GLU A 10 2.38 11.39 5.70
C GLU A 10 1.82 10.33 4.75
N PHE A 11 2.28 10.29 3.49
CA PHE A 11 1.90 9.26 2.53
C PHE A 11 2.27 7.86 3.04
N PHE A 12 3.53 7.65 3.44
CA PHE A 12 4.01 6.36 3.91
C PHE A 12 3.32 5.90 5.20
N SER A 13 3.02 6.84 6.10
CA SER A 13 2.23 6.55 7.31
C SER A 13 0.81 6.09 6.94
N LYS A 14 0.12 6.82 6.07
CA LYS A 14 -1.24 6.47 5.61
C LYS A 14 -1.25 5.15 4.85
N ALA A 15 -0.28 4.92 3.96
CA ALA A 15 -0.14 3.69 3.20
C ALA A 15 0.07 2.48 4.13
N GLY A 16 0.95 2.60 5.12
CA GLY A 16 1.18 1.56 6.12
C GLY A 16 -0.09 1.21 6.88
N LYS A 17 -0.83 2.23 7.35
CA LYS A 17 -2.11 2.02 8.05
C LYS A 17 -3.15 1.34 7.15
N LYS A 18 -3.31 1.80 5.90
CA LYS A 18 -4.25 1.19 4.91
C LYS A 18 -3.94 -0.29 4.68
N ILE A 19 -2.67 -0.65 4.54
CA ILE A 19 -2.23 -2.05 4.40
C ILE A 19 -2.59 -2.86 5.65
N ASP A 20 -2.25 -2.36 6.84
CA ASP A 20 -2.48 -3.08 8.09
C ASP A 20 -3.98 -3.26 8.38
N ASP A 21 -4.80 -2.25 8.08
CA ASP A 21 -6.26 -2.31 8.18
C ASP A 21 -6.83 -3.38 7.23
N LEU A 22 -6.44 -3.37 5.95
CA LEU A 22 -6.91 -4.35 4.97
C LEU A 22 -6.42 -5.77 5.31
N PHE A 23 -5.20 -5.92 5.81
CA PHE A 23 -4.67 -7.19 6.29
C PHE A 23 -5.48 -7.74 7.46
N SER A 24 -5.92 -6.88 8.38
CA SER A 24 -6.79 -7.22 9.51
C SER A 24 -8.18 -7.66 9.04
N GLU A 25 -8.76 -6.96 8.06
CA GLU A 25 -10.04 -7.32 7.45
C GLU A 25 -9.99 -8.69 6.76
N ILE A 26 -9.00 -8.90 5.90
CA ILE A 26 -8.77 -10.20 5.25
C ILE A 26 -8.57 -11.28 6.33
N SER A 27 -7.81 -10.99 7.38
CA SER A 27 -7.58 -11.89 8.52
C SER A 27 -8.84 -12.30 9.28
N LYS A 28 -9.89 -11.49 9.26
CA LYS A 28 -11.17 -11.77 9.91
C LYS A 28 -12.23 -12.34 8.97
N SER A 29 -11.97 -12.30 7.66
CA SER A 29 -12.89 -12.84 6.65
C SER A 29 -12.75 -14.36 6.49
N ASP A 30 -13.82 -14.98 5.98
CA ASP A 30 -13.93 -16.42 5.70
C ASP A 30 -13.70 -16.75 4.22
N ILE A 31 -13.06 -15.85 3.47
CA ILE A 31 -12.74 -16.10 2.06
C ILE A 31 -11.64 -17.16 1.92
N SER A 32 -11.75 -18.01 0.91
CA SER A 32 -10.79 -19.10 0.62
C SER A 32 -9.41 -18.58 0.23
N GLU A 33 -9.34 -17.48 -0.50
CA GLU A 33 -8.13 -16.88 -1.07
C GLU A 33 -7.39 -15.96 -0.08
N LYS A 34 -7.76 -16.02 1.21
CA LYS A 34 -7.19 -15.21 2.30
C LYS A 34 -5.67 -15.30 2.37
N LEU A 35 -5.09 -16.47 2.11
CA LEU A 35 -3.63 -16.65 2.13
C LEU A 35 -2.96 -15.89 0.98
N GLU A 36 -3.49 -16.00 -0.24
CA GLU A 36 -2.99 -15.31 -1.42
C GLU A 36 -3.08 -13.78 -1.26
N LEU A 37 -4.23 -13.28 -0.80
CA LEU A 37 -4.41 -11.84 -0.57
C LEU A 37 -3.47 -11.30 0.52
N LYS A 38 -3.20 -12.10 1.56
CA LYS A 38 -2.20 -11.75 2.59
C LYS A 38 -0.78 -11.72 2.03
N GLU A 39 -0.45 -12.62 1.12
CA GLU A 39 0.87 -12.63 0.48
C GLU A 39 1.07 -11.40 -0.39
N ARG A 40 0.09 -11.07 -1.24
CA ARG A 40 0.09 -9.85 -2.06
C ARG A 40 0.19 -8.57 -1.21
N LEU A 41 -0.49 -8.51 -0.07
CA LEU A 41 -0.35 -7.39 0.86
C LEU A 41 1.02 -7.31 1.53
N ARG A 42 1.65 -8.44 1.85
CA ARG A 42 3.02 -8.46 2.40
C ARG A 42 4.03 -7.99 1.37
N GLU A 43 3.87 -8.39 0.11
CA GLU A 43 4.70 -7.90 -0.99
C GLU A 43 4.53 -6.38 -1.15
N LEU A 44 3.28 -5.91 -1.18
CA LEU A 44 2.98 -4.48 -1.26
C LEU A 44 3.60 -3.70 -0.07
N LYS A 45 3.58 -4.27 1.14
CA LYS A 45 4.22 -3.68 2.33
C LYS A 45 5.73 -3.57 2.18
N ARG A 46 6.39 -4.62 1.67
CA ARG A 46 7.84 -4.61 1.40
C ARG A 46 8.18 -3.55 0.35
N ASN A 47 7.41 -3.48 -0.73
CA ASN A 47 7.61 -2.47 -1.76
C ASN A 47 7.49 -1.06 -1.19
N LYS A 48 6.50 -0.81 -0.32
CA LYS A 48 6.37 0.46 0.41
C LYS A 48 7.60 0.79 1.27
N GLU A 49 8.14 -0.19 1.99
CA GLU A 49 9.34 0.01 2.83
C GLU A 49 10.57 0.33 1.98
N SER A 50 10.74 -0.35 0.83
CA SER A 50 11.78 -0.02 -0.15
C SER A 50 11.61 1.41 -0.69
N LEU A 51 10.41 1.79 -1.10
CA LEU A 51 10.10 3.16 -1.56
C LEU A 51 10.40 4.21 -0.50
N GLU A 52 10.06 3.95 0.76
CA GLU A 52 10.29 4.89 1.86
C GLU A 52 11.79 5.06 2.11
N LYS A 53 12.56 3.98 2.03
CA LYS A 53 14.02 4.04 2.11
C LYS A 53 14.59 4.83 0.93
N ASP A 54 14.18 4.51 -0.29
CA ASP A 54 14.67 5.19 -1.49
C ASP A 54 14.30 6.68 -1.46
N PHE A 55 13.10 7.03 -0.99
CA PHE A 55 12.69 8.42 -0.79
C PHE A 55 13.55 9.16 0.25
N ASN A 56 13.88 8.50 1.35
CA ASN A 56 14.76 9.08 2.37
C ASN A 56 16.19 9.30 1.84
N ASP A 57 16.62 8.44 0.91
CA ASP A 57 17.92 8.51 0.22
C ASP A 57 17.88 9.51 -0.95
N PHE A 58 16.70 9.89 -1.47
CA PHE A 58 16.52 10.78 -2.61
C PHE A 58 16.66 12.28 -2.25
N THR A 59 17.54 12.98 -2.97
CA THR A 59 17.59 14.46 -3.01
C THR A 59 16.48 15.03 -3.93
N GLU A 60 16.19 16.33 -3.78
CA GLU A 60 15.03 17.05 -4.35
C GLU A 60 14.73 16.93 -5.86
N ASP A 61 15.61 16.30 -6.65
CA ASP A 61 15.62 16.31 -8.12
C ASP A 61 14.75 15.24 -8.79
N ASN A 62 14.14 14.30 -8.03
CA ASN A 62 13.40 13.17 -8.62
C ASN A 62 11.93 13.08 -8.14
N LYS A 63 11.30 14.24 -7.95
CA LYS A 63 9.92 14.38 -7.45
C LYS A 63 8.86 13.75 -8.37
N GLU A 64 9.05 13.81 -9.68
CA GLU A 64 8.12 13.20 -10.64
C GLU A 64 8.14 11.68 -10.52
N VAL A 65 9.34 11.10 -10.43
CA VAL A 65 9.52 9.65 -10.22
C VAL A 65 8.86 9.20 -8.92
N PHE A 66 9.00 9.95 -7.83
CA PHE A 66 8.31 9.61 -6.58
C PHE A 66 6.79 9.60 -6.73
N ARG A 67 6.24 10.56 -7.46
CA ARG A 67 4.79 10.65 -7.69
C ARG A 67 4.28 9.46 -8.48
N ASP A 68 4.95 9.12 -9.59
CA ASP A 68 4.55 8.00 -10.44
C ASP A 68 4.58 6.68 -9.66
N ILE A 69 5.59 6.50 -8.80
CA ILE A 69 5.69 5.31 -7.96
C ILE A 69 4.59 5.30 -6.88
N ALA A 70 4.30 6.45 -6.26
CA ALA A 70 3.23 6.56 -5.27
C ALA A 70 1.84 6.26 -5.89
N ASP A 71 1.59 6.75 -7.10
CA ASP A 71 0.37 6.50 -7.86
C ASP A 71 0.25 5.00 -8.20
N SER A 72 1.33 4.37 -8.69
CA SER A 72 1.37 2.92 -8.97
C SER A 72 1.14 2.05 -7.72
N PHE A 73 1.64 2.50 -6.57
CA PHE A 73 1.37 1.85 -5.29
C PHE A 73 -0.12 1.94 -4.92
N GLU A 74 -0.76 3.09 -5.09
CA GLU A 74 -2.18 3.26 -4.79
C GLU A 74 -3.08 2.44 -5.73
N GLU A 75 -2.74 2.36 -7.01
CA GLU A 75 -3.42 1.48 -7.98
C GLU A 75 -3.33 0.01 -7.55
N SER A 76 -2.12 -0.46 -7.24
CA SER A 76 -1.89 -1.85 -6.78
C SER A 76 -2.67 -2.16 -5.50
N PHE A 77 -2.78 -1.18 -4.59
CA PHE A 77 -3.54 -1.34 -3.36
C PHE A 77 -5.05 -1.44 -3.62
N GLU A 78 -5.61 -0.57 -4.45
CA GLU A 78 -7.04 -0.61 -4.77
C GLU A 78 -7.40 -1.88 -5.57
N ASP A 79 -6.51 -2.38 -6.42
CA ASP A 79 -6.70 -3.68 -7.09
C ASP A 79 -6.85 -4.84 -6.10
N ILE A 80 -5.97 -4.92 -5.10
CA ILE A 80 -6.05 -5.95 -4.05
C ILE A 80 -7.36 -5.82 -3.28
N LYS A 81 -7.76 -4.58 -2.97
CA LYS A 81 -8.98 -4.27 -2.24
C LYS A 81 -10.23 -4.64 -3.02
N ASP A 82 -10.24 -4.40 -4.33
CA ASP A 82 -11.37 -4.75 -5.20
C ASP A 82 -11.49 -6.25 -5.39
N ILE A 83 -10.37 -6.97 -5.51
CA ILE A 83 -10.38 -8.44 -5.49
C ILE A 83 -10.96 -8.94 -4.17
N PHE A 84 -10.50 -8.39 -3.04
CA PHE A 84 -11.03 -8.74 -1.73
C PHE A 84 -12.54 -8.47 -1.62
N ARG A 85 -13.01 -7.29 -2.04
CA ARG A 85 -14.44 -6.92 -2.04
C ARG A 85 -15.28 -7.86 -2.90
N LYS A 86 -14.83 -8.14 -4.12
CA LYS A 86 -15.53 -9.06 -5.04
C LYS A 86 -15.67 -10.44 -4.41
N LYS A 87 -14.60 -10.97 -3.82
CA LYS A 87 -14.58 -12.29 -3.19
C LYS A 87 -15.42 -12.34 -1.91
N LYS A 88 -15.37 -11.29 -1.10
CA LYS A 88 -16.21 -11.15 0.10
C LYS A 88 -17.70 -11.15 -0.24
N ASN A 89 -18.09 -10.46 -1.31
CA ASN A 89 -19.49 -10.37 -1.76
C ASN A 89 -19.99 -11.64 -2.47
N GLN A 90 -19.11 -12.53 -2.92
CA GLN A 90 -19.47 -13.82 -3.52
C GLN A 90 -19.66 -14.94 -2.48
N ASN A 91 -19.13 -14.76 -1.26
CA ASN A 91 -19.19 -15.71 -0.16
C ASN A 91 -20.17 -15.29 0.97
N GLY A 92 -20.95 -14.22 0.77
CA GLY A 92 -22.04 -13.78 1.67
C GLY A 92 -23.39 -13.98 1.01
#